data_AF-A0A4P5U2G7-F1
#
_entry.id   AF-A0A4P5U2G7-F1
#
_cell.length_a   1.000
_cell.length_b   1.000
_cell.length_c   1.000
_cell.angle_alpha   90.00
_cell.angle_beta   90.00
_cell.angle_gamma   90.00
#
_symmetry.space_group_name_H-M   'P 1'
#
loop_
_entity.id
_entity.type
_entity.pdbx_description
1 polymer ?
#
loop_
_entity_poly.entity_id
_entity_poly.type
_entity_poly.pdbx_seq_one_letter_code
_entity_poly.pdbx_strand_id
1 'polypeptide(L)'
;MQEQMWFIGLLGVYSMVELGFNHRMLDLSGGFLSRSELDGLQLWGRLIAGFGLSMLLLRWLDARSQQRWKAVLISFSLGMSVMWHFQKIAIDHLVERASLEDKQFNIYLLNKAALAANGQLFVRGERLGSQGMDLSVRSVVQALFPASALGMSIPDFEGPDAGRWQAQAAALALSGAKTLLDDAYRNTITPPVALGLSSFFGLLNLAQCLGLALLLCLRRAGHPKWSAWLRKNLLILSALLILGLTSLHRDAFLDSPAYRQHLMPSAWDRQPLLAVLLAWGLRAEPAWHGVSRWAHQDLMQGFSFTWH
;
A
#
# COMPACT_ATOMS: atom_id res chain seq x y z
N MET A 1 12.63 -26.61 -1.11
CA MET A 1 13.04 -25.64 -0.06
C MET A 1 11.94 -25.33 0.95
N GLN A 2 10.66 -25.49 0.59
CA GLN A 2 9.52 -24.92 1.33
C GLN A 2 9.46 -25.20 2.83
N GLU A 3 9.95 -26.35 3.32
CA GLU A 3 9.89 -26.71 4.75
C GLU A 3 11.25 -26.54 5.46
N GLN A 4 12.25 -25.98 4.77
CA GLN A 4 13.56 -25.72 5.36
C GLN A 4 13.49 -24.48 6.24
N MET A 5 14.05 -24.57 7.44
CA MET A 5 14.02 -23.49 8.44
C MET A 5 14.56 -22.17 7.89
N TRP A 6 15.60 -22.20 7.05
CA TRP A 6 16.18 -20.99 6.46
C TRP A 6 15.19 -20.25 5.55
N PHE A 7 14.33 -20.97 4.81
CA PHE A 7 13.36 -20.34 3.91
C PHE A 7 12.20 -19.73 4.69
N ILE A 8 11.75 -20.40 5.76
CA ILE A 8 10.77 -19.84 6.70
C ILE A 8 11.33 -18.57 7.36
N GLY A 9 12.60 -18.62 7.79
CA GLY A 9 13.30 -17.45 8.33
C GLY A 9 13.38 -16.30 7.33
N LEU A 10 13.71 -16.59 6.07
CA LEU A 10 13.75 -15.60 4.99
C LEU A 10 12.39 -14.92 4.78
N LEU A 11 11.30 -15.70 4.70
CA LEU A 11 9.94 -15.17 4.59
C LEU A 11 9.58 -14.28 5.78
N GLY A 12 9.91 -14.72 7.00
CA GLY A 12 9.67 -13.95 8.22
C GLY A 12 10.40 -12.62 8.23
N VAL A 13 11.72 -12.63 7.98
CA VAL A 13 12.55 -11.41 7.93
C VAL A 13 12.02 -10.45 6.86
N TYR A 14 11.77 -10.96 5.66
CA TYR A 14 11.21 -10.16 4.57
C TYR A 14 9.87 -9.51 4.96
N SER A 15 8.92 -10.29 5.48
CA SER A 15 7.60 -9.76 5.86
C SER A 15 7.69 -8.69 6.93
N MET A 16 8.64 -8.81 7.88
CA MET A 16 8.85 -7.76 8.88
C MET A 16 9.44 -6.49 8.27
N VAL A 17 10.44 -6.62 7.37
CA VAL A 17 10.99 -5.49 6.64
C VAL A 17 9.90 -4.76 5.84
N GLU A 18 9.04 -5.51 5.17
CA GLU A 18 7.95 -4.96 4.37
C GLU A 18 6.89 -4.25 5.22
N LEU A 19 6.45 -4.87 6.32
CA LEU A 19 5.48 -4.23 7.21
C LEU A 19 6.05 -2.94 7.83
N GLY A 20 7.32 -2.93 8.23
CA GLY A 20 7.91 -1.70 8.76
C GLY A 20 8.20 -0.64 7.70
N PHE A 21 8.48 -1.03 6.46
CA PHE A 21 8.52 -0.10 5.33
C PHE A 21 7.16 0.58 5.11
N ASN A 22 6.06 -0.19 5.14
CA ASN A 22 4.72 0.37 4.99
C ASN A 22 4.40 1.37 6.10
N HIS A 23 4.72 1.04 7.36
CA HIS A 23 4.57 1.97 8.49
C HIS A 23 5.31 3.29 8.23
N ARG A 24 6.58 3.20 7.81
CA ARG A 24 7.39 4.38 7.50
C ARG A 24 6.83 5.18 6.33
N MET A 25 6.32 4.52 5.30
CA MET A 25 5.72 5.19 4.15
C MET A 25 4.48 6.00 4.53
N LEU A 26 3.65 5.50 5.46
CA LEU A 26 2.49 6.24 5.96
C LEU A 26 2.91 7.53 6.67
N ASP A 27 3.98 7.49 7.46
CA ASP A 27 4.51 8.68 8.14
C ASP A 27 5.07 9.71 7.15
N LEU A 28 5.72 9.25 6.07
CA LEU A 28 6.30 10.13 5.05
C LEU A 28 5.24 10.75 4.15
N SER A 29 4.20 9.99 3.78
CA SER A 29 3.22 10.38 2.76
C SER A 29 2.16 11.37 3.23
N GLY A 30 2.25 11.86 4.47
CA GLY A 30 1.26 12.76 5.07
C GLY A 30 1.24 14.21 4.54
N GLY A 31 2.04 14.52 3.52
CA GLY A 31 2.17 15.87 2.94
C GLY A 31 2.90 15.87 1.59
N PHE A 32 3.37 17.05 1.18
CA PHE A 32 4.19 17.20 -0.03
C PHE A 32 5.57 16.58 0.18
N LEU A 33 5.84 15.48 -0.53
CA LEU A 33 7.17 14.87 -0.56
C LEU A 33 8.09 15.66 -1.50
N SER A 34 9.35 15.82 -1.10
CA SER A 34 10.39 16.30 -2.02
C SER A 34 10.66 15.27 -3.11
N ARG A 35 11.24 15.70 -4.25
CA ARG A 35 11.59 14.78 -5.35
C ARG A 35 12.48 13.62 -4.90
N SER A 36 13.49 13.90 -4.08
CA SER A 36 14.42 12.87 -3.57
C SER A 36 13.72 11.85 -2.66
N GLU A 37 12.79 12.31 -1.81
CA GLU A 37 12.00 11.41 -0.97
C GLU A 37 11.06 10.54 -1.81
N LEU A 38 10.40 11.14 -2.80
CA LEU A 38 9.51 10.44 -3.71
C LEU A 38 10.25 9.38 -4.53
N ASP A 39 11.43 9.71 -5.07
CA ASP A 39 12.28 8.77 -5.81
C ASP A 39 12.78 7.63 -4.93
N GLY A 40 13.20 7.95 -3.70
CA GLY A 40 13.58 6.95 -2.71
C GLY A 40 12.43 6.00 -2.37
N LEU A 41 11.23 6.55 -2.18
CA LEU A 41 10.03 5.77 -1.90
C LEU A 41 9.65 4.84 -3.05
N GLN A 42 9.72 5.34 -4.29
CA GLN A 42 9.50 4.52 -5.48
C GLN A 42 10.55 3.42 -5.62
N LEU A 43 11.82 3.71 -5.30
CA LEU A 43 12.88 2.71 -5.35
C LEU A 43 12.62 1.59 -4.35
N TRP A 44 12.44 1.92 -3.06
CA TRP A 44 12.19 0.94 -2.01
C TRP A 44 10.90 0.16 -2.25
N GLY A 45 9.82 0.84 -2.69
CA GLY A 45 8.55 0.20 -3.02
C GLY A 45 8.67 -0.81 -4.17
N ARG A 46 9.48 -0.53 -5.19
CA ARG A 46 9.76 -1.46 -6.29
C ARG A 46 10.63 -2.63 -5.85
N LEU A 47 11.66 -2.35 -5.04
CA LEU A 47 12.57 -3.37 -4.54
C LEU A 47 11.82 -4.36 -3.66
N ILE A 48 11.15 -3.88 -2.62
CA ILE A 48 10.47 -4.72 -1.62
C ILE A 48 9.37 -5.55 -2.30
N ALA A 49 8.45 -4.92 -3.04
CA ALA A 49 7.40 -5.67 -3.74
C ALA A 49 7.97 -6.65 -4.79
N GLY A 50 9.12 -6.32 -5.41
CA GLY A 50 9.82 -7.19 -6.36
C GLY A 50 10.36 -8.43 -5.68
N PHE A 51 11.02 -8.28 -4.52
CA PHE A 51 11.44 -9.39 -3.67
C PHE A 51 10.24 -10.26 -3.25
N GLY A 52 9.13 -9.64 -2.88
CA GLY A 52 7.89 -10.33 -2.53
C GLY A 52 7.38 -11.23 -3.63
N LEU A 53 7.24 -10.67 -4.84
CA LEU A 53 6.82 -11.42 -6.02
C LEU A 53 7.82 -12.53 -6.37
N SER A 54 9.12 -12.25 -6.29
CA SER A 54 10.18 -13.24 -6.55
C SER A 54 10.11 -14.44 -5.63
N MET A 55 9.83 -14.25 -4.34
CA MET A 55 9.67 -15.38 -3.40
C MET A 55 8.40 -16.19 -3.66
N LEU A 56 7.30 -15.54 -4.04
CA LEU A 56 6.08 -16.23 -4.48
C LEU A 56 6.34 -17.10 -5.71
N LEU A 57 7.04 -16.55 -6.71
CA LEU A 57 7.43 -17.26 -7.93
C LEU A 57 8.38 -18.41 -7.62
N LEU A 58 9.36 -18.20 -6.74
CA LEU A 58 10.34 -19.21 -6.34
C LEU A 58 9.64 -20.46 -5.80
N ARG A 59 8.57 -20.27 -5.02
CA ARG A 59 7.78 -21.41 -4.51
C ARG A 59 7.17 -22.24 -5.64
N TRP A 60 6.64 -21.59 -6.66
CA TRP A 60 5.97 -22.24 -7.79
C TRP A 60 6.98 -22.92 -8.75
N LEU A 61 8.15 -22.31 -8.92
CA LEU A 61 9.25 -22.87 -9.73
C LEU A 61 10.02 -23.99 -9.01
N ASP A 62 10.30 -23.87 -7.71
CA ASP A 62 10.99 -24.91 -6.92
C ASP A 62 10.20 -26.23 -6.92
N ALA A 63 8.86 -26.15 -6.99
CA ALA A 63 8.01 -27.33 -7.10
C ALA A 63 8.08 -28.04 -8.48
N ARG A 64 8.54 -27.35 -9.53
CA ARG A 64 8.60 -27.87 -10.91
C ARG A 64 10.01 -28.07 -11.46
N SER A 65 11.02 -27.43 -10.87
CA SER A 65 12.38 -27.44 -11.38
C SER A 65 13.23 -28.51 -10.71
N GLN A 66 13.94 -29.31 -11.51
CA GLN A 66 14.96 -30.23 -11.04
C GLN A 66 16.21 -29.49 -10.53
N GLN A 67 16.50 -28.30 -11.08
CA GLN A 67 17.68 -27.50 -10.75
C GLN A 67 17.27 -26.26 -9.95
N ARG A 68 17.50 -26.33 -8.63
CA ARG A 68 17.06 -25.33 -7.65
C ARG A 68 17.66 -23.94 -7.86
N TRP A 69 18.94 -23.86 -8.20
CA TRP A 69 19.61 -22.58 -8.43
C TRP A 69 19.02 -21.83 -9.64
N LYS A 70 18.58 -22.55 -10.70
CA LYS A 70 17.87 -21.96 -11.83
C LYS A 70 16.51 -21.41 -11.41
N ALA A 71 15.79 -22.11 -10.53
CA ALA A 71 14.51 -21.61 -10.00
C ALA A 71 14.71 -20.28 -9.26
N VAL A 72 15.74 -20.18 -8.41
CA VAL A 72 16.09 -18.93 -7.72
C VAL A 72 16.39 -17.82 -8.72
N LEU A 73 17.32 -18.03 -9.65
CA LEU A 73 17.70 -17.01 -10.63
C LEU A 73 16.51 -16.54 -11.47
N ILE A 74 15.71 -17.48 -12.00
CA ILE A 74 14.56 -17.13 -12.84
C ILE A 74 13.51 -16.37 -12.03
N SER A 75 13.18 -16.82 -10.82
CA SER A 75 12.16 -16.17 -9.99
C SER A 75 12.58 -14.77 -9.54
N PHE A 76 13.85 -14.57 -9.19
CA PHE A 76 14.36 -13.26 -8.82
C PHE A 76 14.43 -12.31 -10.03
N SER A 77 15.01 -12.75 -11.14
CA SER A 77 15.06 -11.94 -12.36
C SER A 77 13.66 -11.57 -12.87
N LEU A 78 12.74 -12.53 -12.90
CA LEU A 78 11.38 -12.30 -13.37
C LEU A 78 10.58 -11.42 -12.41
N GLY A 79 10.57 -11.74 -11.11
CA GLY A 79 9.78 -10.98 -10.13
C GLY A 79 10.25 -9.53 -10.00
N MET A 80 11.57 -9.31 -9.95
CA MET A 80 12.15 -7.96 -9.92
C MET A 80 11.84 -7.18 -11.20
N SER A 81 12.04 -7.77 -12.38
CA SER A 81 11.78 -7.11 -13.67
C SER A 81 10.30 -6.76 -13.83
N VAL A 82 9.41 -7.71 -13.55
CA VAL A 82 7.96 -7.50 -13.62
C VAL A 82 7.54 -6.38 -12.68
N MET A 83 7.96 -6.41 -11.41
CA MET A 83 7.53 -5.39 -10.45
C MET A 83 8.07 -4.00 -10.81
N TRP A 84 9.34 -3.93 -11.22
CA TRP A 84 9.99 -2.69 -11.61
C TRP A 84 9.23 -2.00 -12.75
N HIS A 85 8.96 -2.74 -13.82
CA HIS A 85 8.27 -2.21 -14.97
C HIS A 85 6.79 -1.96 -14.68
N PHE A 86 6.11 -2.84 -13.95
CA PHE A 86 4.71 -2.67 -13.61
C PHE A 86 4.45 -1.39 -12.83
N GLN A 87 5.16 -1.16 -11.72
CA GLN A 87 4.94 0.05 -10.91
C GLN A 87 5.29 1.32 -11.67
N LYS A 88 6.39 1.30 -12.44
CA LYS A 88 6.78 2.45 -13.27
C LYS A 88 5.70 2.77 -14.31
N ILE A 89 5.28 1.77 -15.08
CA ILE A 89 4.26 1.94 -16.12
C ILE A 89 2.93 2.38 -15.50
N ALA A 90 2.53 1.80 -14.38
CA ALA A 90 1.29 2.16 -13.70
C ALA A 90 1.29 3.64 -13.25
N ILE A 91 2.37 4.08 -12.59
CA ILE A 91 2.51 5.47 -12.12
C ILE A 91 2.58 6.43 -13.32
N ASP A 92 3.45 6.16 -14.29
CA ASP A 92 3.63 7.04 -15.46
C ASP A 92 2.32 7.16 -16.25
N HIS A 93 1.61 6.04 -16.47
CA HIS A 93 0.32 6.02 -17.14
C HIS A 93 -0.76 6.85 -16.43
N LEU A 94 -0.82 6.77 -15.10
CA LEU A 94 -1.77 7.56 -14.30
C LEU A 94 -1.45 9.06 -14.34
N VAL A 95 -0.17 9.44 -14.35
CA VAL A 95 0.27 10.86 -14.44
C VAL A 95 0.00 11.42 -15.83
N GLU A 96 0.29 10.66 -16.88
CA GLU A 96 0.14 11.11 -18.27
C GLU A 96 -1.33 11.29 -18.67
N ARG A 97 -2.23 10.46 -18.13
CA ARG A 97 -3.67 10.57 -18.40
C ARG A 97 -4.40 11.63 -17.58
N ALA A 98 -3.81 12.08 -16.47
CA ALA A 98 -4.45 13.07 -15.61
C ALA A 98 -4.57 14.42 -16.32
N SER A 99 -5.78 14.99 -16.29
CA SER A 99 -6.03 16.31 -16.86
C SER A 99 -5.28 17.39 -16.08
N LEU A 100 -5.08 18.57 -16.69
CA LEU A 100 -4.46 19.70 -15.99
C LEU A 100 -5.28 20.10 -14.76
N GLU A 101 -6.61 20.06 -14.87
CA GLU A 101 -7.53 20.36 -13.78
C GLU A 101 -7.38 19.35 -12.62
N ASP A 102 -7.29 18.06 -12.91
CA ASP A 102 -7.06 17.02 -11.90
C ASP A 102 -5.72 17.23 -11.17
N LYS A 103 -4.67 17.59 -11.91
CA LYS A 103 -3.35 17.85 -11.34
C LYS A 103 -3.35 19.07 -10.43
N GLN A 104 -4.07 20.13 -10.80
CA GLN A 104 -4.24 21.30 -9.95
C GLN A 104 -5.07 20.94 -8.71
N PHE A 105 -6.21 20.27 -8.90
CA PHE A 105 -7.07 19.83 -7.82
C PHE A 105 -6.33 18.93 -6.82
N ASN A 106 -5.39 18.11 -7.28
CA ASN A 106 -4.59 17.28 -6.40
C ASN A 106 -3.77 18.07 -5.36
N ILE A 107 -3.29 19.27 -5.69
CA ILE A 107 -2.59 20.13 -4.72
C ILE A 107 -3.53 20.55 -3.59
N TYR A 108 -4.80 20.81 -3.88
CA TYR A 108 -5.81 21.04 -2.85
C TYR A 108 -5.96 19.83 -1.94
N LEU A 109 -6.10 18.63 -2.53
CA LEU A 109 -6.28 17.40 -1.78
C LEU A 109 -5.10 17.10 -0.84
N LEU A 110 -3.87 17.27 -1.31
CA LEU A 110 -2.65 17.14 -0.49
C LEU A 110 -2.68 18.08 0.72
N ASN A 111 -3.14 19.33 0.55
CA ASN A 111 -3.27 20.29 1.66
C ASN A 111 -4.45 19.99 2.60
N LYS A 112 -5.42 19.17 2.19
CA LYS A 112 -6.58 18.76 3.00
C LYS A 112 -6.40 17.40 3.67
N ALA A 113 -5.35 16.66 3.36
CA ALA A 113 -5.04 15.35 3.93
C ALA A 113 -5.09 15.33 5.47
N ALA A 114 -4.48 16.32 6.13
CA ALA A 114 -4.51 16.41 7.60
C ALA A 114 -5.92 16.68 8.16
N LEU A 115 -6.73 17.49 7.48
CA LEU A 115 -8.11 17.75 7.89
C LEU A 115 -9.00 16.50 7.69
N ALA A 116 -8.80 15.76 6.60
CA ALA A 116 -9.43 14.46 6.37
C ALA A 116 -9.05 13.46 7.46
N ALA A 117 -7.74 13.34 7.77
CA ALA A 117 -7.24 12.47 8.83
C ALA A 117 -7.75 12.86 10.23
N ASN A 118 -8.15 14.11 10.46
CA ASN A 118 -8.73 14.55 11.72
C ASN A 118 -10.26 14.43 11.77
N GLY A 119 -10.91 13.93 10.70
CA GLY A 119 -12.37 13.82 10.62
C GLY A 119 -13.08 15.17 10.55
N GLN A 120 -12.39 16.19 10.01
CA GLN A 120 -12.86 17.58 9.94
C GLN A 120 -13.35 17.98 8.55
N LEU A 121 -13.14 17.12 7.55
CA LEU A 121 -13.54 17.38 6.17
C LEU A 121 -14.94 16.82 5.89
N PHE A 122 -15.72 17.55 5.11
CA PHE A 122 -17.03 17.12 4.63
C PHE A 122 -17.02 17.02 3.11
N VAL A 123 -17.73 16.02 2.59
CA VAL A 123 -17.90 15.76 1.16
C VAL A 123 -19.39 15.71 0.88
N ARG A 124 -19.93 16.67 0.14
CA ARG A 124 -21.36 16.81 -0.17
C ARG A 124 -22.26 16.74 1.06
N GLY A 125 -21.93 17.51 2.10
CA GLY A 125 -22.65 17.52 3.38
C GLY A 125 -22.37 16.34 4.31
N GLU A 126 -21.69 15.29 3.84
CA GLU A 126 -21.37 14.11 4.66
C GLU A 126 -19.98 14.21 5.28
N ARG A 127 -19.84 13.87 6.56
CA ARG A 127 -18.54 13.91 7.24
C ARG A 127 -17.66 12.75 6.76
N LEU A 128 -16.40 13.06 6.46
CA LEU A 128 -15.38 12.07 6.15
C LEU A 128 -14.76 11.54 7.45
N GLY A 129 -15.02 10.27 7.75
CA GLY A 129 -14.59 9.65 9.01
C GLY A 129 -15.31 10.18 10.25
N SER A 130 -14.65 10.10 11.40
CA SER A 130 -15.12 10.65 12.67
C SER A 130 -14.02 11.49 13.34
N GLN A 131 -14.41 12.40 14.24
CA GLN A 131 -13.42 13.08 15.08
C GLN A 131 -12.81 12.07 16.06
N GLY A 132 -11.49 12.11 16.24
CA GLY A 132 -10.79 11.19 17.14
C GLY A 132 -10.61 9.77 16.58
N MET A 133 -10.51 9.62 15.26
CA MET A 133 -10.07 8.36 14.64
C MET A 133 -8.79 7.82 15.30
N ASP A 134 -8.67 6.50 15.39
CA ASP A 134 -7.48 5.85 15.90
C ASP A 134 -6.24 6.24 15.08
N LEU A 135 -5.06 6.27 15.70
CA LEU A 135 -3.82 6.64 15.05
C LEU A 135 -3.55 5.81 13.79
N SER A 136 -3.85 4.51 13.84
CA SER A 136 -3.72 3.60 12.69
C SER A 136 -4.52 4.06 11.48
N VAL A 137 -5.75 4.51 11.69
CA VAL A 137 -6.66 5.03 10.66
C VAL A 137 -6.20 6.41 10.22
N ARG A 138 -5.81 7.29 11.14
CA ARG A 138 -5.40 8.67 10.82
C ARG A 138 -4.20 8.70 9.89
N SER A 139 -3.14 7.92 10.17
CA SER A 139 -1.95 7.86 9.31
C SER A 139 -2.28 7.38 7.90
N VAL A 140 -3.17 6.39 7.79
CA VAL A 140 -3.61 5.82 6.51
C VAL A 140 -4.48 6.81 5.74
N VAL A 141 -5.42 7.46 6.40
CA VAL A 141 -6.25 8.50 5.78
C VAL A 141 -5.37 9.67 5.32
N GLN A 142 -4.41 10.10 6.12
CA GLN A 142 -3.52 11.20 5.73
C GLN A 142 -2.73 10.86 4.47
N ALA A 143 -2.21 9.64 4.36
CA ALA A 143 -1.43 9.18 3.21
C ALA A 143 -2.28 8.90 1.96
N LEU A 144 -3.49 8.35 2.12
CA LEU A 144 -4.29 7.80 1.01
C LEU A 144 -5.51 8.65 0.64
N PHE A 145 -5.92 9.60 1.49
CA PHE A 145 -7.05 10.47 1.21
C PHE A 145 -6.93 11.18 -0.14
N PRO A 146 -5.78 11.82 -0.48
CA PRO A 146 -5.68 12.55 -1.74
C PRO A 146 -5.95 11.67 -2.95
N ALA A 147 -5.48 10.42 -2.92
CA ALA A 147 -5.72 9.47 -4.00
C ALA A 147 -7.16 8.97 -4.03
N SER A 148 -7.78 8.73 -2.87
CA SER A 148 -9.20 8.33 -2.79
C SER A 148 -10.19 9.39 -3.26
N ALA A 149 -9.77 10.66 -3.27
CA ALA A 149 -10.58 11.78 -3.72
C ALA A 149 -10.31 12.19 -5.17
N LEU A 150 -9.43 11.49 -5.90
CA LEU A 150 -9.22 11.73 -7.32
C LEU A 150 -10.52 11.50 -8.10
N GLY A 151 -10.80 12.38 -9.07
CA GLY A 151 -12.03 12.36 -9.86
C GLY A 151 -13.21 13.12 -9.24
N MET A 152 -13.06 13.60 -8.00
CA MET A 152 -13.97 14.57 -7.39
C MET A 152 -13.63 16.00 -7.82
N SER A 153 -14.49 16.96 -7.47
CA SER A 153 -14.29 18.38 -7.76
C SER A 153 -14.29 19.22 -6.48
N ILE A 154 -13.68 20.41 -6.52
CA ILE A 154 -13.60 21.32 -5.36
C ILE A 154 -14.97 21.61 -4.72
N PRO A 155 -16.05 21.88 -5.50
CA PRO A 155 -17.38 22.13 -4.93
C PRO A 155 -17.95 20.95 -4.14
N ASP A 156 -17.44 19.73 -4.34
CA ASP A 156 -17.86 18.57 -3.55
C ASP A 156 -17.32 18.62 -2.12
N PHE A 157 -16.34 19.48 -1.81
CA PHE A 157 -15.70 19.57 -0.50
C PHE A 157 -16.09 20.84 0.25
N GLU A 158 -16.49 20.68 1.50
CA GLU A 158 -16.79 21.78 2.41
C GLU A 158 -15.67 21.95 3.44
N GLY A 159 -15.20 23.19 3.62
CA GLY A 159 -14.15 23.51 4.57
C GLY A 159 -13.80 25.00 4.58
N PRO A 160 -13.04 25.47 5.58
CA PRO A 160 -12.85 26.90 5.88
C PRO A 160 -12.19 27.74 4.76
N ASP A 161 -11.72 27.12 3.67
CA ASP A 161 -10.97 27.81 2.61
C ASP A 161 -11.31 27.36 1.18
N ALA A 162 -12.41 26.63 0.96
CA ALA A 162 -12.75 26.10 -0.37
C ALA A 162 -12.81 27.19 -1.47
N GLY A 163 -13.32 28.38 -1.14
CA GLY A 163 -13.35 29.54 -2.05
C GLY A 163 -12.00 30.23 -2.29
N ARG A 164 -11.03 30.13 -1.37
CA ARG A 164 -9.69 30.73 -1.52
C ARG A 164 -8.80 29.92 -2.46
N TRP A 165 -9.05 28.61 -2.55
CA TRP A 165 -8.28 27.71 -3.39
C TRP A 165 -8.43 27.99 -4.90
N GLN A 166 -9.63 28.36 -5.37
CA GLN A 166 -9.87 28.65 -6.79
C GLN A 166 -8.95 29.76 -7.32
N ALA A 167 -8.67 30.78 -6.50
CA ALA A 167 -7.73 31.85 -6.85
C ALA A 167 -6.26 31.38 -6.87
N GLN A 168 -5.90 30.43 -6.00
CA GLN A 168 -4.55 29.86 -5.89
C GLN A 168 -4.25 28.87 -7.03
N ALA A 169 -5.26 28.10 -7.45
CA ALA A 169 -5.19 27.21 -8.61
C ALA A 169 -4.94 27.97 -9.92
N ALA A 170 -5.56 29.14 -10.09
CA ALA A 170 -5.32 30.01 -11.25
C ALA A 170 -3.87 30.51 -11.31
N ALA A 171 -3.24 30.79 -10.16
CA ALA A 171 -1.83 31.17 -10.09
C ALA A 171 -0.88 30.02 -10.46
N LEU A 172 -1.28 28.77 -10.22
CA LEU A 172 -0.54 27.56 -10.58
C LEU A 172 -0.66 27.18 -12.08
N ALA A 173 -1.46 27.91 -12.86
CA ALA A 173 -1.63 27.67 -14.30
C ALA A 173 -0.55 28.32 -15.18
N LEU A 174 0.38 29.09 -14.61
CA LEU A 174 1.49 29.71 -15.36
C LEU A 174 2.46 28.63 -15.88
N SER A 175 2.97 28.84 -17.09
CA SER A 175 3.68 27.85 -17.94
C SER A 175 4.99 27.26 -17.38
N GLY A 176 5.39 27.60 -16.15
CA GLY A 176 6.50 26.99 -15.41
C GLY A 176 6.11 25.91 -14.40
N ALA A 177 4.80 25.68 -14.15
CA ALA A 177 4.33 24.82 -13.06
C ALA A 177 4.10 23.35 -13.44
N LYS A 178 4.28 22.95 -14.71
CA LYS A 178 3.97 21.59 -15.19
C LYS A 178 4.72 20.51 -14.40
N THR A 179 6.02 20.70 -14.18
CA THR A 179 6.84 19.75 -13.41
C THR A 179 6.36 19.63 -11.97
N LEU A 180 6.02 20.74 -11.33
CA LEU A 180 5.47 20.77 -9.98
C LEU A 180 4.11 20.05 -9.90
N LEU A 181 3.24 20.25 -10.89
CA LEU A 181 1.93 19.60 -10.98
C LEU A 181 2.07 18.08 -11.20
N ASP A 182 2.99 17.68 -12.07
CA ASP A 182 3.30 16.26 -12.31
C ASP A 182 3.87 15.60 -11.05
N ASP A 183 4.79 16.26 -10.35
CA ASP A 183 5.40 15.75 -9.11
C ASP A 183 4.37 15.68 -7.97
N ALA A 184 3.50 16.68 -7.84
CA ALA A 184 2.40 16.67 -6.89
C ALA A 184 1.46 15.49 -7.15
N TYR A 185 1.10 15.27 -8.42
CA TYR A 185 0.24 14.16 -8.80
C TYR A 185 0.91 12.81 -8.54
N ARG A 186 2.21 12.69 -8.85
CA ARG A 186 3.01 11.52 -8.50
C ARG A 186 3.03 11.26 -7.00
N ASN A 187 3.15 12.30 -6.17
CA ASN A 187 3.09 12.19 -4.71
C ASN A 187 1.76 11.62 -4.22
N THR A 188 0.66 11.90 -4.91
CA THR A 188 -0.64 11.34 -4.55
C THR A 188 -0.79 9.87 -4.95
N ILE A 189 -0.34 9.49 -6.15
CA ILE A 189 -0.56 8.12 -6.65
C ILE A 189 0.53 7.13 -6.22
N THR A 190 1.71 7.59 -5.83
CA THR A 190 2.82 6.69 -5.45
C THR A 190 2.51 5.91 -4.18
N PRO A 191 2.06 6.54 -3.07
CA PRO A 191 1.74 5.82 -1.83
C PRO A 191 0.72 4.69 -2.01
N PRO A 192 -0.47 4.87 -2.62
CA PRO A 192 -1.41 3.76 -2.80
C PRO A 192 -0.85 2.64 -3.70
N VAL A 193 -0.08 2.96 -4.73
CA VAL A 193 0.54 1.93 -5.59
C VAL A 193 1.56 1.13 -4.81
N ALA A 194 2.46 1.81 -4.09
CA ALA A 194 3.53 1.18 -3.36
C ALA A 194 3.00 0.43 -2.11
N LEU A 195 2.21 1.07 -1.25
CA LEU A 195 1.58 0.43 -0.09
C LEU A 195 0.67 -0.72 -0.51
N GLY A 196 -0.14 -0.53 -1.55
CA GLY A 196 -1.10 -1.53 -2.00
C GLY A 196 -0.41 -2.83 -2.45
N LEU A 197 0.60 -2.71 -3.31
CA LEU A 197 1.36 -3.87 -3.77
C LEU A 197 2.22 -4.48 -2.66
N SER A 198 2.89 -3.63 -1.88
CA SER A 198 3.80 -4.10 -0.83
C SER A 198 3.03 -4.82 0.28
N SER A 199 1.98 -4.22 0.85
CA SER A 199 1.13 -4.92 1.84
C SER A 199 0.54 -6.22 1.30
N PHE A 200 0.15 -6.28 0.02
CA PHE A 200 -0.36 -7.51 -0.59
C PHE A 200 0.70 -8.62 -0.60
N PHE A 201 1.90 -8.36 -1.12
CA PHE A 201 2.96 -9.37 -1.16
C PHE A 201 3.49 -9.71 0.24
N GLY A 202 3.58 -8.73 1.13
CA GLY A 202 4.05 -8.91 2.51
C GLY A 202 3.14 -9.81 3.31
N LEU A 203 1.82 -9.59 3.21
CA LEU A 203 0.81 -10.40 3.87
C LEU A 203 0.72 -11.81 3.28
N LEU A 204 0.89 -11.97 1.96
CA LEU A 204 0.96 -13.30 1.35
C LEU A 204 2.22 -14.08 1.77
N ASN A 205 3.37 -13.42 1.87
CA ASN A 205 4.59 -14.06 2.35
C ASN A 205 4.54 -14.33 3.86
N LEU A 206 3.87 -13.47 4.64
CA LEU A 206 3.62 -13.70 6.07
C LEU A 206 2.70 -14.90 6.29
N ALA A 207 1.61 -15.00 5.52
CA ALA A 207 0.72 -16.15 5.54
C ALA A 207 1.50 -17.45 5.30
N GLN A 208 2.41 -17.43 4.32
CA GLN A 208 3.26 -18.57 4.02
C GLN A 208 4.23 -18.88 5.15
N CYS A 209 4.87 -17.86 5.73
CA CYS A 209 5.74 -18.04 6.88
C CYS A 209 5.01 -18.75 8.02
N LEU A 210 3.83 -18.25 8.40
CA LEU A 210 3.00 -18.83 9.47
C LEU A 210 2.54 -20.25 9.14
N GLY A 211 2.06 -20.50 7.91
CA GLY A 211 1.64 -21.82 7.47
C GLY A 211 2.78 -22.84 7.50
N LEU A 212 3.97 -22.48 7.01
CA LEU A 212 5.14 -23.36 7.02
C LEU A 212 5.69 -23.60 8.43
N ALA A 213 5.70 -22.57 9.27
CA ALA A 213 6.09 -22.70 10.68
C ALA A 213 5.16 -23.67 11.42
N LEU A 214 3.85 -23.57 11.21
CA LEU A 214 2.88 -24.50 11.80
C LEU A 214 3.10 -25.94 11.34
N LEU A 215 3.37 -26.18 10.04
CA LEU A 215 3.71 -27.53 9.55
C LEU A 215 4.96 -28.08 10.20
N LEU A 216 5.99 -27.25 10.38
CA LEU A 216 7.23 -27.65 11.03
C LEU A 216 6.98 -28.04 12.49
N CYS A 217 6.19 -27.25 13.22
CA CYS A 217 5.79 -27.54 14.59
C CYS A 217 5.00 -28.84 14.71
N LEU A 218 3.99 -29.06 13.85
CA LEU A 218 3.18 -30.29 13.85
C LEU A 218 4.01 -31.56 13.60
N ARG A 219 5.02 -31.47 12.74
CA ARG A 219 5.95 -32.58 12.51
C ARG A 219 6.84 -32.86 13.70
N ARG A 220 7.38 -31.81 14.32
CA ARG A 220 8.20 -31.95 15.54
C ARG A 220 7.40 -32.48 16.73
N ALA A 221 6.12 -32.15 16.81
CA ALA A 221 5.20 -32.65 17.83
C ALA A 221 4.71 -34.09 17.59
N GLY A 222 5.19 -34.79 16.55
CA GLY A 222 4.81 -36.19 16.32
C GLY A 222 3.47 -36.39 15.60
N HIS A 223 2.96 -35.38 14.89
CA HIS A 223 1.72 -35.48 14.10
C HIS A 223 1.96 -35.47 12.57
N PRO A 224 2.74 -36.40 11.99
CA PRO A 224 3.12 -36.37 10.58
C PRO A 224 1.95 -36.57 9.63
N LYS A 225 0.95 -37.40 10.01
CA LYS A 225 -0.27 -37.64 9.22
C LYS A 225 -1.08 -36.36 9.03
N TRP A 226 -1.23 -35.58 10.10
CA TRP A 226 -1.89 -34.27 10.06
C TRP A 226 -1.10 -33.30 9.22
N SER A 227 0.23 -33.24 9.39
CA SER A 227 1.09 -32.38 8.57
C SER A 227 0.98 -32.69 7.06
N ALA A 228 0.85 -33.96 6.68
CA ALA A 228 0.75 -34.38 5.27
C ALA A 228 -0.61 -33.98 4.66
N TRP A 229 -1.69 -34.13 5.42
CA TRP A 229 -3.03 -33.68 5.02
C TRP A 229 -3.11 -32.15 4.94
N LEU A 230 -2.64 -31.44 5.97
CA LEU A 230 -2.64 -29.99 6.02
C LEU A 230 -1.74 -29.35 4.98
N ARG A 231 -0.61 -29.96 4.60
CA ARG A 231 0.36 -29.38 3.66
C ARG A 231 -0.26 -28.88 2.35
N LYS A 232 -1.27 -29.58 1.82
CA LYS A 232 -1.92 -29.20 0.55
C LYS A 232 -2.76 -27.94 0.67
N ASN A 233 -3.40 -27.73 1.82
CA ASN A 233 -4.41 -26.67 1.97
C ASN A 233 -3.95 -25.55 2.90
N LEU A 234 -3.02 -25.79 3.82
CA LEU A 234 -2.68 -24.85 4.90
C LEU A 234 -2.12 -23.53 4.38
N LEU A 235 -1.36 -23.54 3.28
CA LEU A 235 -0.86 -22.30 2.66
C LEU A 235 -2.00 -21.47 2.05
N ILE A 236 -3.00 -22.15 1.47
CA ILE A 236 -4.20 -21.49 0.95
C ILE A 236 -5.04 -20.98 2.13
N LEU A 237 -5.22 -21.79 3.17
CA LEU A 237 -6.00 -21.43 4.35
C LEU A 237 -5.37 -20.27 5.13
N SER A 238 -4.04 -20.26 5.30
CA SER A 238 -3.33 -19.14 5.94
C SER A 238 -3.41 -17.87 5.10
N ALA A 239 -3.31 -17.98 3.76
CA ALA A 239 -3.53 -16.84 2.88
C ALA A 239 -4.97 -16.33 2.98
N LEU A 240 -5.97 -17.21 2.88
CA LEU A 240 -7.39 -16.86 3.02
C LEU A 240 -7.70 -16.26 4.39
N LEU A 241 -7.06 -16.76 5.45
CA LEU A 241 -7.20 -16.20 6.80
C LEU A 241 -6.66 -14.77 6.85
N ILE A 242 -5.42 -14.53 6.39
CA ILE A 242 -4.84 -13.19 6.41
C ILE A 242 -5.61 -12.23 5.50
N LEU A 243 -5.97 -12.66 4.29
CA LEU A 243 -6.77 -11.87 3.36
C LEU A 243 -8.18 -11.62 3.91
N GLY A 244 -8.77 -12.59 4.59
CA GLY A 244 -10.08 -12.50 5.22
C GLY A 244 -10.09 -11.56 6.43
N LEU A 245 -9.10 -11.67 7.32
CA LEU A 245 -8.92 -10.74 8.45
C LEU A 245 -8.73 -9.30 7.95
N THR A 246 -7.99 -9.14 6.85
CA THR A 246 -7.79 -7.84 6.21
C THR A 246 -9.09 -7.31 5.58
N SER A 247 -9.83 -8.14 4.86
CA SER A 247 -11.07 -7.70 4.17
C SER A 247 -12.22 -7.40 5.14
N LEU A 248 -12.22 -8.04 6.31
CA LEU A 248 -13.18 -7.80 7.39
C LEU A 248 -12.85 -6.57 8.23
N HIS A 249 -11.69 -5.94 8.03
CA HIS A 249 -11.34 -4.71 8.73
C HIS A 249 -12.37 -3.62 8.45
N ARG A 250 -12.78 -2.95 9.53
CA ARG A 250 -13.69 -1.81 9.51
C ARG A 250 -13.12 -0.72 10.39
N ASP A 251 -13.30 0.50 9.93
CA ASP A 251 -12.89 1.69 10.62
C ASP A 251 -13.83 2.85 10.30
N ALA A 252 -13.70 3.94 11.06
CA ALA A 252 -14.59 5.08 10.93
C ALA A 252 -14.50 5.77 9.57
N PHE A 253 -13.36 5.69 8.86
CA PHE A 253 -13.20 6.28 7.53
C PHE A 253 -13.92 5.44 6.47
N LEU A 254 -13.63 4.14 6.40
CA LEU A 254 -14.24 3.19 5.45
C LEU A 254 -15.75 3.04 5.66
N ASP A 255 -16.22 3.20 6.89
CA ASP A 255 -17.64 3.13 7.22
C ASP A 255 -18.37 4.47 7.06
N SER A 256 -17.65 5.57 6.81
CA SER A 256 -18.27 6.89 6.64
C SER A 256 -19.11 7.00 5.36
N PRO A 257 -20.26 7.71 5.41
CA PRO A 257 -21.08 7.95 4.22
C PRO A 257 -20.30 8.67 3.11
N ALA A 258 -19.48 9.67 3.46
CA ALA A 258 -18.65 10.40 2.51
C ALA A 258 -17.72 9.47 1.69
N TYR A 259 -17.07 8.51 2.34
CA TYR A 259 -16.23 7.55 1.62
C TYR A 259 -17.07 6.59 0.76
N ARG A 260 -18.09 5.96 1.34
CA ARG A 260 -18.86 4.89 0.66
C ARG A 260 -19.73 5.39 -0.49
N GLN A 261 -20.32 6.57 -0.34
CA GLN A 261 -21.29 7.12 -1.30
C GLN A 261 -20.65 8.05 -2.33
N HIS A 262 -19.47 8.63 -2.04
CA HIS A 262 -18.86 9.63 -2.91
C HIS A 262 -17.44 9.25 -3.35
N LEU A 263 -16.50 9.07 -2.42
CA LEU A 263 -15.10 8.83 -2.78
C LEU A 263 -14.88 7.48 -3.46
N MET A 264 -15.40 6.40 -2.87
CA MET A 264 -15.22 5.05 -3.40
C MET A 264 -15.82 4.91 -4.81
N PRO A 265 -17.09 5.28 -5.09
CA PRO A 265 -17.64 5.20 -6.44
C PRO A 265 -16.86 6.02 -7.47
N SER A 266 -16.43 7.24 -7.11
CA SER A 266 -15.64 8.11 -7.99
C SER A 266 -14.30 7.48 -8.37
N ALA A 267 -13.59 6.91 -7.38
CA ALA A 267 -12.32 6.23 -7.62
C ALA A 267 -12.49 5.02 -8.57
N TRP A 268 -13.54 4.22 -8.40
CA TRP A 268 -13.81 3.06 -9.27
C TRP A 268 -14.17 3.45 -10.70
N ASP A 269 -14.92 4.54 -10.88
CA ASP A 269 -15.32 5.04 -12.20
C ASP A 269 -14.13 5.66 -12.95
N ARG A 270 -13.34 6.50 -12.27
CA ARG A 270 -12.27 7.27 -12.91
C ARG A 270 -10.95 6.53 -13.00
N GLN A 271 -10.59 5.74 -11.98
CA GLN A 271 -9.26 5.15 -11.83
C GLN A 271 -9.32 3.74 -11.23
N PRO A 272 -9.86 2.75 -11.96
CA PRO A 272 -10.13 1.42 -11.41
C PRO A 272 -8.89 0.68 -10.89
N LEU A 273 -7.74 0.82 -11.56
CA LEU A 273 -6.48 0.23 -11.09
C LEU A 273 -6.08 0.79 -9.72
N LEU A 274 -6.17 2.11 -9.56
CA LEU A 274 -5.84 2.78 -8.30
C LEU A 274 -6.88 2.45 -7.22
N ALA A 275 -8.16 2.37 -7.58
CA ALA A 275 -9.25 2.01 -6.68
C ALA A 275 -9.05 0.64 -6.03
N VAL A 276 -8.55 -0.36 -6.78
CA VAL A 276 -8.21 -1.68 -6.23
C VAL A 276 -7.11 -1.56 -5.15
N LEU A 277 -6.03 -0.84 -5.46
CA LEU A 277 -4.89 -0.69 -4.56
C LEU A 277 -5.24 0.16 -3.33
N LEU A 278 -6.06 1.20 -3.51
CA LEU A 278 -6.62 2.01 -2.42
C LEU A 278 -7.53 1.19 -1.51
N ALA A 279 -8.51 0.49 -2.07
CA ALA A 279 -9.46 -0.30 -1.30
C ALA A 279 -8.75 -1.40 -0.49
N TRP A 280 -7.64 -1.92 -1.02
CA TRP A 280 -6.77 -2.85 -0.30
C TRP A 280 -5.95 -2.13 0.79
N GLY A 281 -5.20 -1.08 0.44
CA GLY A 281 -4.33 -0.35 1.37
C GLY A 281 -5.07 0.27 2.55
N LEU A 282 -6.25 0.86 2.30
CA LEU A 282 -7.12 1.43 3.33
C LEU A 282 -7.58 0.39 4.37
N ARG A 283 -7.58 -0.90 4.03
CA ARG A 283 -7.93 -1.99 4.96
C ARG A 283 -6.70 -2.67 5.56
N ALA A 284 -5.70 -2.96 4.74
CA ALA A 284 -4.51 -3.69 5.14
C ALA A 284 -3.68 -2.89 6.15
N GLU A 285 -3.45 -1.61 5.87
CA GLU A 285 -2.57 -0.79 6.69
C GLU A 285 -3.08 -0.61 8.12
N PRO A 286 -4.36 -0.26 8.38
CA PRO A 286 -4.85 -0.19 9.75
C PRO A 286 -4.94 -1.55 10.42
N ALA A 287 -5.38 -2.60 9.71
CA ALA A 287 -5.52 -3.96 10.26
C ALA A 287 -4.20 -4.52 10.81
N TRP A 288 -3.08 -4.18 10.18
CA TRP A 288 -1.75 -4.67 10.53
C TRP A 288 -0.86 -3.58 11.14
N HIS A 289 -1.44 -2.45 11.54
CA HIS A 289 -0.69 -1.28 12.03
C HIS A 289 0.20 -1.62 13.23
N GLY A 290 -0.31 -2.38 14.21
CA GLY A 290 0.46 -2.74 15.40
C GLY A 290 1.72 -3.56 15.08
N VAL A 291 1.61 -4.54 14.17
CA VAL A 291 2.74 -5.37 13.73
C VAL A 291 3.71 -4.54 12.90
N SER A 292 3.19 -3.69 12.02
CA SER A 292 3.98 -2.80 11.16
C SER A 292 4.80 -1.79 11.95
N ARG A 293 4.17 -1.18 12.97
CA ARG A 293 4.82 -0.28 13.91
C ARG A 293 5.93 -0.98 14.69
N TRP A 294 5.64 -2.15 15.27
CA TRP A 294 6.63 -2.93 16.00
C TRP A 294 7.82 -3.31 15.11
N ALA A 295 7.55 -3.76 13.88
CA ALA A 295 8.61 -4.13 12.94
C ALA A 295 9.49 -2.93 12.56
N HIS A 296 8.91 -1.74 12.41
CA HIS A 296 9.68 -0.53 12.11
C HIS A 296 10.47 0.01 13.31
N GLN A 297 9.78 0.24 14.43
CA GLN A 297 10.34 0.95 15.57
C GLN A 297 11.26 0.05 16.40
N ASP A 298 10.84 -1.18 16.69
CA ASP A 298 11.55 -2.05 17.62
C ASP A 298 12.54 -2.97 16.89
N LEU A 299 12.10 -3.61 15.80
CA LEU A 299 12.97 -4.56 15.07
C LEU A 299 13.99 -3.84 14.18
N MET A 300 13.58 -2.81 13.44
CA MET A 300 14.43 -2.05 12.52
C MET A 300 15.01 -0.76 13.11
N GLN A 301 14.76 -0.48 14.39
CA GLN A 301 15.27 0.70 15.10
C GLN A 301 14.97 2.03 14.38
N GLY A 302 13.82 2.11 13.70
CA GLY A 302 13.37 3.32 13.01
C GLY A 302 14.11 3.63 11.71
N PHE A 303 14.60 2.61 10.98
CA PHE A 303 15.26 2.78 9.67
C PHE A 303 14.46 3.71 8.74
N SER A 304 15.15 4.67 8.10
CA SER A 304 14.49 5.81 7.46
C SER A 304 13.84 5.49 6.11
N PHE A 305 14.34 4.48 5.39
CA PHE A 305 13.95 4.16 4.00
C PHE A 305 14.03 5.36 3.03
N THR A 306 14.89 6.34 3.31
CA THR A 306 15.13 7.52 2.46
C THR A 306 16.57 7.52 1.93
N TRP A 307 16.78 8.13 0.77
CA TRP A 307 18.12 8.43 0.26
C TRP A 307 18.50 9.86 0.63
N HIS A 308 19.73 10.04 1.14
CA HIS A 308 20.34 11.35 1.41
C HIS A 308 21.23 11.76 0.24
#